data_AF-A0A6V8D533-F1
#
_entry.id   AF-A0A6V8D533-F1
#
_cell.length_a   1.000
_cell.length_b   1.000
_cell.length_c   1.000
_cell.angle_alpha   90.00
_cell.angle_beta   90.00
_cell.angle_gamma   90.00
#
_symmetry.space_group_name_H-M   'P 1'
#
loop_
_entity.id
_entity.type
_entity.pdbx_description
1 polymer ?
#
loop_
_entity_poly.entity_id
_entity_poly.type
_entity_poly.pdbx_seq_one_letter_code
_entity_poly.pdbx_strand_id
1 'polypeptide(L)'
;MGCNLRDLTSPETIDLNSLAGKRVGVDAFLTAFQFLTTMRDRSPQGDGGPLRAENGKVVSHLMGFLNRTTTLLAAGIKPVYVFDGRAPELKADEIASRKARRLEAERVHKEALAAGDFPLAQKMASRIMHYSPEMVAETKQLLDLLGVP
;
A
#
# COMPACT_ATOMS: atom_id res chain seq x y z
N MET A 1 0.45 -5.74 -8.41
CA MET A 1 0.09 -7.18 -8.33
C MET A 1 -1.32 -7.32 -8.87
N GLY A 2 -1.58 -8.29 -9.74
CA GLY A 2 -2.90 -8.53 -10.33
C GLY A 2 -2.80 -9.19 -11.69
N CYS A 3 -3.95 -9.46 -12.31
CA CYS A 3 -4.02 -9.85 -13.72
C CYS A 3 -3.84 -8.58 -14.57
N ASN A 4 -2.78 -8.51 -15.38
CA ASN A 4 -2.58 -7.37 -16.27
C ASN A 4 -3.43 -7.56 -17.53
N LEU A 5 -4.55 -6.83 -17.59
CA LEU A 5 -5.49 -6.84 -18.71
C LEU A 5 -5.38 -5.60 -19.61
N ARG A 6 -4.35 -4.76 -19.40
CA ARG A 6 -4.22 -3.47 -20.08
C ARG A 6 -4.24 -3.60 -21.61
N ASP A 7 -3.57 -4.62 -22.14
CA ASP A 7 -3.46 -4.82 -23.59
C ASP A 7 -4.67 -5.57 -24.18
N LEU A 8 -5.58 -6.04 -23.31
CA LEU A 8 -6.77 -6.84 -23.68
C LEU A 8 -8.08 -6.07 -23.48
N THR A 9 -8.04 -4.84 -22.97
CA THR A 9 -9.22 -4.06 -22.61
C THR A 9 -9.09 -2.60 -23.04
N SER A 10 -10.22 -1.98 -23.37
CA SER A 10 -10.30 -0.54 -23.65
C SER A 10 -10.94 0.14 -22.44
N PRO A 11 -10.18 0.87 -21.61
CA PRO A 11 -10.75 1.58 -20.47
C PRO A 11 -11.50 2.84 -20.94
N GLU A 12 -12.62 3.13 -20.27
CA GLU A 12 -13.32 4.41 -20.42
C GLU A 12 -12.83 5.38 -19.35
N THR A 13 -12.38 6.57 -19.77
CA THR A 13 -12.03 7.65 -18.86
C THR A 13 -13.31 8.32 -18.36
N ILE A 14 -13.49 8.37 -17.05
CA ILE A 14 -14.61 9.05 -16.40
C ILE A 14 -14.11 10.19 -15.51
N ASP A 15 -14.94 11.22 -15.33
CA ASP A 15 -14.72 12.23 -14.29
C ASP A 15 -15.07 11.65 -12.92
N LEU A 16 -14.22 11.87 -11.92
CA LEU A 16 -14.46 11.41 -10.55
C LEU A 16 -15.77 11.97 -9.99
N ASN A 17 -16.12 13.21 -10.33
CA ASN A 17 -17.36 13.84 -9.86
C ASN A 17 -18.63 13.17 -10.41
N SER A 18 -18.52 12.44 -11.53
CA SER A 18 -19.63 11.66 -12.08
C SER A 18 -20.07 10.50 -11.16
N LEU A 19 -19.22 10.12 -10.20
CA LEU A 19 -19.51 9.09 -9.20
C LEU A 19 -20.19 9.64 -7.93
N ALA A 20 -20.51 10.93 -7.87
CA ALA A 20 -21.20 11.52 -6.73
C ALA A 20 -22.50 10.74 -6.40
N GLY A 21 -22.72 10.48 -5.12
CA GLY A 21 -23.84 9.69 -4.59
C GLY A 21 -23.69 8.18 -4.73
N LYS A 22 -22.72 7.68 -5.51
CA LYS A 22 -22.48 6.24 -5.71
C LYS A 22 -21.72 5.62 -4.54
N ARG A 23 -21.99 4.33 -4.30
CA ARG A 23 -21.19 3.49 -3.40
C ARG A 23 -20.08 2.83 -4.22
N VAL A 24 -18.85 2.95 -3.76
CA VAL A 24 -17.67 2.43 -4.49
C VAL A 24 -16.87 1.52 -3.56
N GLY A 25 -16.74 0.25 -3.95
CA GLY A 25 -15.87 -0.70 -3.27
C GLY A 25 -14.41 -0.40 -3.59
N VAL A 26 -13.58 -0.26 -2.57
CA VAL A 26 -12.15 0.04 -2.68
C VAL A 26 -11.37 -1.09 -2.04
N ASP A 27 -10.50 -1.74 -2.82
CA ASP A 27 -9.56 -2.74 -2.31
C ASP A 27 -8.53 -2.06 -1.40
N ALA A 28 -8.58 -2.37 -0.11
CA ALA A 28 -7.71 -1.77 0.89
C ALA A 28 -6.25 -2.22 0.76
N PHE A 29 -5.98 -3.46 0.36
CA PHE A 29 -4.61 -3.97 0.27
C PHE A 29 -3.87 -3.37 -0.93
N LEU A 30 -4.53 -3.29 -2.07
CA LEU A 30 -3.97 -2.62 -3.25
C LEU A 30 -3.75 -1.13 -2.98
N THR A 31 -4.71 -0.48 -2.32
CA THR A 31 -4.64 0.94 -1.97
C THR A 31 -3.52 1.23 -0.96
N ALA A 32 -3.38 0.42 0.10
CA ALA A 32 -2.30 0.53 1.06
C ALA A 32 -0.93 0.36 0.40
N PHE A 33 -0.79 -0.62 -0.50
CA PHE A 33 0.46 -0.83 -1.23
C PHE A 33 0.82 0.36 -2.11
N GLN A 34 -0.16 1.01 -2.75
CA GLN A 34 0.07 2.26 -3.48
C GLN A 34 0.65 3.32 -2.53
N PHE A 35 0.06 3.53 -1.35
CA PHE A 35 0.54 4.53 -0.39
C PHE A 35 1.95 4.24 0.13
N LEU A 36 2.24 2.99 0.49
CA LEU A 36 3.57 2.57 0.95
C LEU A 36 4.65 2.77 -0.11
N THR A 37 4.31 2.60 -1.39
CA THR A 37 5.24 2.72 -2.52
C THR A 37 5.31 4.12 -3.15
N THR A 38 4.37 5.01 -2.84
CA THR A 38 4.41 6.41 -3.30
C THR A 38 5.07 7.32 -2.27
N MET A 39 4.68 7.22 -0.99
CA MET A 39 5.21 8.04 0.10
C MET A 39 6.42 7.38 0.74
N ARG A 40 7.59 7.64 0.16
CA ARG A 40 8.87 7.03 0.53
C ARG A 40 9.97 8.07 0.69
N ASP A 41 10.99 7.75 1.47
CA ASP A 41 12.22 8.52 1.49
C ASP A 41 13.02 8.27 0.21
N ARG A 42 13.04 9.26 -0.68
CA ARG A 42 13.82 9.25 -1.93
C ARG A 42 14.97 10.24 -1.90
N SER A 43 15.37 10.70 -0.71
CA SER A 43 16.57 11.52 -0.59
C SER A 43 17.80 10.75 -1.10
N PRO A 44 18.87 11.42 -1.56
CA PRO A 44 20.06 10.74 -2.09
C PRO A 44 20.70 9.72 -1.14
N GLN A 45 20.49 9.88 0.17
CA GLN A 45 21.00 9.03 1.24
C GLN A 45 19.86 8.30 2.00
N GLY A 46 18.65 8.33 1.45
CA GLY A 46 17.47 7.75 2.07
C GLY A 46 17.43 6.24 1.92
N ASP A 47 16.75 5.58 2.86
CA ASP A 47 16.62 4.13 2.90
C ASP A 47 15.63 3.57 1.85
N GLY A 48 14.91 4.43 1.14
CA GLY A 48 13.86 4.05 0.19
C GLY A 48 12.58 3.52 0.82
N GLY A 49 12.52 3.47 2.16
CA GLY A 49 11.42 2.96 2.94
C GLY A 49 10.21 3.89 2.93
N PRO A 50 9.05 3.43 3.42
CA PRO A 50 7.87 4.26 3.54
C PRO A 50 8.09 5.35 4.59
N LEU A 51 7.28 6.42 4.52
CA LEU A 51 7.21 7.47 5.54
C LEU A 51 6.92 6.87 6.92
N ARG A 52 7.68 7.34 7.91
CA ARG A 52 7.60 6.93 9.31
C ARG A 52 7.42 8.13 10.23
N ALA A 53 6.78 7.90 11.37
CA ALA A 53 6.80 8.83 12.50
C ALA A 53 8.16 8.78 13.23
N GLU A 54 8.38 9.71 14.15
CA GLU A 54 9.62 9.81 14.96
C GLU A 54 9.93 8.53 15.74
N ASN A 55 8.91 7.80 16.16
CA ASN A 55 9.05 6.50 16.85
C ASN A 55 9.37 5.33 15.90
N GLY A 56 9.60 5.59 14.61
CA GLY A 56 9.93 4.60 13.59
C GLY A 56 8.73 3.83 13.02
N LYS A 57 7.51 4.03 13.54
CA LYS A 57 6.30 3.41 12.99
C LYS A 57 6.01 3.94 11.60
N VAL A 58 5.65 3.05 10.68
CA VAL A 58 5.21 3.43 9.33
C VAL A 58 3.89 4.17 9.44
N VAL A 59 3.73 5.28 8.71
CA VAL A 59 2.50 6.10 8.71
C VAL A 59 1.97 6.41 7.30
N SER A 60 2.70 6.02 6.25
CA SER A 60 2.27 6.22 4.86
C SER A 60 0.86 5.68 4.60
N HIS A 61 0.49 4.52 5.14
CA HIS A 61 -0.84 3.95 4.94
C HIS A 61 -1.92 4.85 5.53
N LEU A 62 -1.78 5.29 6.79
CA LEU A 62 -2.76 6.14 7.48
C LEU A 62 -2.94 7.47 6.77
N MET A 63 -1.84 8.14 6.41
CA MET A 63 -1.90 9.41 5.68
C MET A 63 -2.59 9.25 4.32
N GLY A 64 -2.27 8.17 3.61
CA GLY A 64 -2.87 7.86 2.32
C GLY A 64 -4.37 7.59 2.42
N PHE A 65 -4.78 6.75 3.38
CA PHE A 65 -6.20 6.44 3.59
C PHE A 65 -6.97 7.67 4.03
N LEU A 66 -6.44 8.46 4.98
CA LEU A 66 -7.09 9.69 5.42
C LEU A 66 -7.34 10.63 4.24
N ASN A 67 -6.29 10.95 3.46
CA ASN A 67 -6.40 11.88 2.33
C ASN A 67 -7.30 11.34 1.21
N ARG A 68 -7.16 10.06 0.85
CA ARG A 68 -7.99 9.44 -0.19
C ARG A 68 -9.46 9.41 0.22
N THR A 69 -9.74 9.03 1.45
CA THR A 69 -11.10 8.92 1.98
C THR A 69 -11.77 10.28 2.01
N THR A 70 -11.12 11.31 2.56
CA THR A 70 -11.68 12.67 2.61
C THR A 70 -11.90 13.24 1.21
N THR A 71 -11.00 12.96 0.25
CA THR A 71 -11.17 13.37 -1.15
C THR A 71 -12.41 12.72 -1.78
N LEU A 72 -12.61 11.41 -1.58
CA LEU A 72 -13.78 10.71 -2.11
C LEU A 72 -15.08 11.23 -1.47
N LEU A 73 -15.08 11.43 -0.15
CA LEU A 73 -16.22 11.99 0.57
C LEU A 73 -16.55 13.41 0.10
N ALA A 74 -15.53 14.26 -0.12
CA ALA A 74 -15.70 15.61 -0.63
C ALA A 74 -16.29 15.64 -2.06
N ALA A 75 -15.97 14.64 -2.88
CA ALA A 75 -16.58 14.43 -4.19
C ALA A 75 -18.01 13.82 -4.12
N GLY A 76 -18.56 13.63 -2.92
CA GLY A 76 -19.88 13.03 -2.70
C GLY A 76 -19.92 11.51 -2.90
N ILE A 77 -18.77 10.85 -3.04
CA ILE A 77 -18.67 9.39 -3.21
C ILE A 77 -18.77 8.73 -1.84
N LYS A 78 -19.40 7.56 -1.78
CA LYS A 78 -19.54 6.74 -0.57
C LYS A 78 -18.58 5.54 -0.66
N PRO A 79 -17.31 5.68 -0.22
CA PRO A 79 -16.36 4.58 -0.25
C PRO A 79 -16.77 3.45 0.71
N VAL A 80 -16.48 2.22 0.32
CA VAL A 80 -16.57 1.03 1.17
C VAL A 80 -15.25 0.27 1.04
N TYR A 81 -14.47 0.20 2.12
CA TYR A 81 -13.13 -0.40 2.08
C TYR A 81 -13.20 -1.90 2.33
N VAL A 82 -12.75 -2.68 1.33
CA VAL A 82 -12.74 -4.14 1.38
C VAL A 82 -11.35 -4.62 1.77
N PHE A 83 -11.26 -5.34 2.88
CA PHE A 83 -10.03 -5.96 3.35
C PHE A 83 -10.02 -7.44 3.01
N ASP A 84 -8.86 -7.95 2.60
CA ASP A 84 -8.69 -9.38 2.36
C ASP A 84 -8.97 -10.20 3.63
N GLY A 85 -9.66 -11.31 3.43
CA GLY A 85 -9.83 -12.36 4.43
C GLY A 85 -8.67 -13.34 4.44
N ARG A 86 -8.92 -14.54 4.98
CA ARG A 86 -7.93 -15.61 4.98
C ARG A 86 -7.65 -16.07 3.55
N ALA A 87 -6.37 -16.12 3.17
CA ALA A 87 -5.97 -16.64 1.88
C ALA A 87 -6.31 -18.15 1.76
N PRO A 88 -6.73 -18.63 0.58
CA PRO A 88 -7.01 -20.04 0.34
C PRO A 88 -5.72 -20.88 0.38
N GLU A 89 -5.85 -22.15 0.77
CA GLU A 89 -4.70 -23.08 0.91
C GLU A 89 -3.93 -23.28 -0.39
N LEU A 90 -4.61 -23.24 -1.54
CA LEU A 90 -4.00 -23.31 -2.87
C LEU A 90 -2.96 -22.21 -3.16
N LYS A 91 -2.92 -21.14 -2.35
CA LYS A 91 -1.92 -20.06 -2.45
C LYS A 91 -0.74 -20.22 -1.48
N ALA A 92 -0.68 -21.29 -0.69
CA ALA A 92 0.35 -21.47 0.34
C ALA A 92 1.78 -21.37 -0.23
N ASP A 93 2.06 -22.08 -1.31
CA ASP A 93 3.40 -22.10 -1.93
C ASP A 93 3.80 -20.73 -2.48
N GLU A 94 2.86 -20.02 -3.13
CA GLU A 94 3.10 -18.67 -3.65
C GLU A 94 3.34 -17.67 -2.52
N ILE A 95 2.62 -17.80 -1.39
CA ILE A 95 2.83 -16.97 -0.19
C ILE A 95 4.21 -17.26 0.40
N ALA A 96 4.61 -18.53 0.51
CA ALA A 96 5.93 -18.93 1.00
C ALA A 96 7.05 -18.38 0.11
N SER A 97 6.93 -18.51 -1.22
CA SER A 97 7.86 -17.96 -2.20
C SER A 97 7.98 -16.43 -2.11
N ARG A 98 6.86 -15.72 -1.93
CA ARG A 98 6.87 -14.25 -1.70
C ARG A 98 7.58 -13.89 -0.40
N LYS A 99 7.33 -14.63 0.68
CA LYS A 99 7.99 -14.42 1.97
C LYS A 99 9.50 -14.62 1.85
N ALA A 100 9.95 -15.68 1.19
CA ALA A 100 11.38 -15.95 0.98
C ALA A 100 12.07 -14.82 0.18
N ARG A 101 11.47 -14.40 -0.94
CA ARG A 101 11.97 -13.26 -1.74
C ARG A 101 12.05 -11.96 -0.93
N ARG A 102 11.08 -11.74 -0.03
CA ARG A 102 11.06 -10.57 0.84
C ARG A 102 12.21 -10.59 1.85
N LEU A 103 12.40 -11.71 2.54
CA LEU A 103 13.48 -11.86 3.53
C LEU A 103 14.86 -11.68 2.90
N GLU A 104 15.05 -12.21 1.68
CA GLU A 104 16.30 -11.99 0.95
C GLU A 104 16.48 -10.52 0.55
N ALA A 105 15.42 -9.85 0.07
CA ALA A 105 15.48 -8.42 -0.22
C ALA A 105 15.74 -7.57 1.05
N GLU A 106 15.22 -7.97 2.22
CA GLU A 106 15.49 -7.32 3.51
C GLU A 106 16.96 -7.47 3.91
N ARG A 107 17.56 -8.65 3.67
CA ARG A 107 18.99 -8.89 3.91
C ARG A 107 19.85 -7.97 3.04
N VAL A 108 19.60 -7.97 1.72
CA VAL A 108 20.35 -7.14 0.76
C VAL A 108 20.14 -5.65 1.04
N HIS A 109 18.94 -5.23 1.46
CA HIS A 109 18.65 -3.85 1.84
C HIS A 109 19.53 -3.39 3.01
N LYS A 110 19.62 -4.19 4.08
CA LYS A 110 20.46 -3.89 5.24
C LYS A 110 21.94 -3.82 4.90
N GLU A 111 22.42 -4.75 4.08
CA GLU A 111 23.81 -4.77 3.61
C GLU A 111 24.15 -3.54 2.77
N ALA A 112 23.25 -3.14 1.86
CA ALA A 112 23.42 -1.95 1.04
C ALA A 112 23.48 -0.68 1.90
N LEU A 113 22.62 -0.55 2.91
CA LEU A 113 22.66 0.56 3.86
C LEU A 113 23.98 0.61 4.64
N ALA A 114 24.46 -0.53 5.14
CA ALA A 114 25.72 -0.61 5.87
C ALA A 114 26.93 -0.27 4.97
N ALA A 115 26.86 -0.59 3.68
CA ALA A 115 27.88 -0.28 2.69
C ALA A 115 27.77 1.15 2.10
N GLY A 116 26.72 1.90 2.42
CA GLY A 116 26.45 3.22 1.82
C GLY A 116 25.96 3.18 0.36
N ASP A 117 25.55 2.01 -0.14
CA ASP A 117 24.94 1.84 -1.46
C ASP A 117 23.44 2.19 -1.42
N PHE A 118 23.16 3.49 -1.27
CA PHE A 118 21.79 4.01 -1.22
C PHE A 118 20.96 3.70 -2.48
N PRO A 119 21.50 3.74 -3.71
CA PRO A 119 20.75 3.32 -4.90
C PRO A 119 20.24 1.87 -4.80
N LEU A 120 21.07 0.93 -4.34
CA LEU A 120 20.65 -0.45 -4.14
C LEU A 120 19.65 -0.58 -2.99
N ALA A 121 19.86 0.12 -1.88
CA ALA A 121 18.91 0.18 -0.77
C ALA A 121 17.52 0.64 -1.26
N GLN A 122 17.45 1.75 -2.01
CA GLN A 122 16.17 2.24 -2.53
C GLN A 122 15.47 1.25 -3.48
N LYS A 123 16.25 0.53 -4.29
CA LYS A 123 15.73 -0.53 -5.16
C LYS A 123 15.12 -1.67 -4.35
N MET A 124 15.82 -2.14 -3.31
CA MET A 124 15.35 -3.23 -2.46
C MET A 124 14.17 -2.82 -1.57
N ALA A 125 14.09 -1.56 -1.15
CA ALA A 125 13.03 -1.06 -0.28
C ALA A 125 11.62 -1.29 -0.85
N SER A 126 11.44 -1.17 -2.17
CA SER A 126 10.17 -1.47 -2.83
C SER A 126 9.74 -2.94 -2.73
N ARG A 127 10.71 -3.86 -2.59
CA ARG A 127 10.49 -5.31 -2.55
C ARG A 127 10.20 -5.84 -1.15
N ILE A 128 10.61 -5.10 -0.12
CA ILE A 128 10.38 -5.46 1.29
C ILE A 128 9.03 -4.96 1.80
N MET A 129 8.42 -3.98 1.12
CA MET A 129 7.15 -3.39 1.52
C MET A 129 6.04 -4.43 1.60
N HIS A 130 5.39 -4.47 2.75
CA HIS A 130 4.19 -5.25 2.96
C HIS A 130 3.22 -4.49 3.85
N TYR A 131 1.94 -4.73 3.66
CA TYR A 131 0.89 -4.23 4.55
C TYR A 131 0.74 -5.23 5.70
N SER A 132 1.17 -4.84 6.91
CA SER A 132 1.22 -5.75 8.07
C SER A 132 -0.14 -5.88 8.74
N PRO A 133 -0.37 -6.93 9.55
CA PRO A 133 -1.58 -7.03 10.37
C PRO A 133 -1.80 -5.85 11.32
N GLU A 134 -0.72 -5.28 11.86
CA GLU A 134 -0.79 -4.05 12.68
C GLU A 134 -1.31 -2.87 11.85
N MET A 135 -0.74 -2.63 10.67
CA MET A 135 -1.19 -1.54 9.78
C MET A 135 -2.65 -1.73 9.33
N VAL A 136 -3.11 -2.98 9.17
CA VAL A 136 -4.51 -3.31 8.88
C VAL A 136 -5.40 -2.88 10.04
N ALA A 137 -5.02 -3.21 11.28
CA ALA A 137 -5.79 -2.83 12.46
C ALA A 137 -5.84 -1.31 12.64
N GLU A 138 -4.71 -0.61 12.48
CA GLU A 138 -4.64 0.84 12.56
C GLU A 138 -5.50 1.52 11.47
N THR A 139 -5.49 1.01 10.25
CA THR A 139 -6.34 1.55 9.17
C THR A 139 -7.82 1.33 9.43
N LYS A 140 -8.21 0.16 9.93
CA LYS A 140 -9.61 -0.10 10.28
C LYS A 140 -10.08 0.87 11.36
N GLN A 141 -9.28 1.05 12.41
CA GLN A 141 -9.56 2.02 13.46
C GLN A 141 -9.68 3.45 12.90
N LEU A 142 -8.82 3.85 11.97
CA LEU A 142 -8.93 5.15 11.29
C LEU A 142 -10.25 5.29 10.54
N LEU A 143 -10.65 4.28 9.76
CA LEU A 143 -11.90 4.31 8.99
C LEU A 143 -13.13 4.32 9.90
N ASP A 144 -13.10 3.57 11.00
CA ASP A 144 -14.16 3.57 12.02
C ASP A 144 -14.31 4.98 12.64
N LEU A 145 -13.20 5.64 12.96
CA LEU A 145 -13.20 7.02 13.49
C LEU A 145 -13.72 8.04 12.47
N LEU A 146 -13.55 7.79 11.17
CA LEU A 146 -14.09 8.62 10.09
C LEU A 146 -15.57 8.30 9.79
N GLY A 147 -16.13 7.23 10.37
CA GLY A 147 -17.49 6.76 10.07
C GLY A 147 -17.62 6.17 8.66
N VAL A 148 -16.54 5.57 8.13
CA VAL A 148 -16.49 5.00 6.78
C VAL A 148 -16.48 3.47 6.85
N PRO A 149 -17.39 2.79 6.12
CA PRO A 149 -17.50 1.33 6.13
C PRO A 149 -16.43 0.62 5.28
#